data_AF-A0A1E4TBI8-F1
#
_entry.id   AF-A0A1E4TBI8-F1
#
_cell.length_a   1.000
_cell.length_b   1.000
_cell.length_c   1.000
_cell.angle_alpha   90.00
_cell.angle_beta   90.00
_cell.angle_gamma   90.00
#
_symmetry.space_group_name_H-M   'P 1'
#
loop_
_entity.id
_entity.type
_entity.pdbx_description
1 polymer ?
#
loop_
_entity_poly.entity_id
_entity_poly.type
_entity_poly.pdbx_seq_one_letter_code
_entity_poly.pdbx_strand_id
1 'polypeptide(L)'
;MIDEGRNNSYGGDDLDDELDYVVDLDHGSEAEADVTDETAAIATVNTSTDAKRKRDKNKKDSKLKKKLRMEEECDKKRQLALLPSDIIADYLAKRVKQVHKELSTIELNELYIPSSQIVQTSDFIDRELKSLPKFLKKYTSPKGEGSIIILSSSALRVCDVYRAIRSSVSSVKLISKNSLQHDKDLINKVHPKVLLSTPLRTVKLIDEQIISNSIETVVIDSTFLDVKKRHVVDDEHFAESMRQLKDRSVDCKFIFY
;
A
#
# COMPACT_ATOMS: atom_id res chain seq x y z
N MET A 1 31.12 30.11 44.22
CA MET A 1 30.26 29.20 45.00
C MET A 1 29.07 28.90 44.12
N ILE A 2 28.80 27.71 43.57
CA ILE A 2 29.24 26.33 43.76
C ILE A 2 29.12 25.62 42.40
N ASP A 3 29.93 24.58 42.22
CA ASP A 3 30.10 23.65 41.11
C ASP A 3 28.90 22.69 40.94
N GLU A 4 28.71 22.14 39.72
CA GLU A 4 28.53 20.70 39.46
C GLU A 4 28.14 20.45 37.99
N GLY A 5 29.00 19.71 37.30
CA GLY A 5 28.83 19.30 35.91
C GLY A 5 27.85 18.15 35.68
N ARG A 6 27.57 17.87 34.41
CA ARG A 6 27.18 16.53 33.92
C ARG A 6 27.34 16.39 32.41
N ASN A 7 28.33 15.55 32.09
CA ASN A 7 28.37 14.48 31.09
C ASN A 7 27.74 14.66 29.69
N ASN A 8 28.68 14.68 28.76
CA ASN A 8 28.66 14.26 27.38
C ASN A 8 28.09 12.83 27.19
N SER A 9 27.15 12.63 26.27
CA SER A 9 27.03 11.37 25.51
C SER A 9 26.50 11.66 24.11
N TYR A 10 27.43 11.75 23.16
CA TYR A 10 27.16 11.58 21.73
C TYR A 10 26.61 10.17 21.50
N GLY A 11 25.39 10.10 20.97
CA GLY A 11 24.81 8.89 20.41
C GLY A 11 24.40 9.19 18.97
N GLY A 12 25.37 9.15 18.07
CA GLY A 12 25.12 9.10 16.63
C GLY A 12 24.58 7.71 16.29
N ASP A 13 23.44 7.67 15.61
CA ASP A 13 22.94 6.49 14.92
C ASP A 13 22.91 6.85 13.42
N ASP A 14 24.11 6.93 12.84
CA ASP A 14 24.34 7.01 11.40
C ASP A 14 24.09 5.61 10.82
N LEU A 15 22.84 5.36 10.43
CA LEU A 15 22.49 4.21 9.60
C LEU A 15 22.77 4.54 8.12
N ASP A 16 24.07 4.61 7.80
CA ASP A 16 24.59 4.53 6.44
C ASP A 16 24.88 3.05 6.13
N ASP A 17 23.83 2.30 5.73
CA ASP A 17 24.01 0.97 5.13
C ASP A 17 24.15 1.13 3.61
N GLU A 18 25.35 1.54 3.20
CA GLU A 18 25.87 1.45 1.83
C GLU A 18 25.90 -0.03 1.42
N LEU A 19 24.94 -0.44 0.59
CA LEU A 19 24.86 -1.80 0.04
C LEU A 19 25.96 -1.98 -1.02
N ASP A 20 27.11 -2.48 -0.59
CA ASP A 20 28.13 -3.02 -1.50
C ASP A 20 27.58 -4.26 -2.22
N TYR A 21 27.17 -4.06 -3.47
CA TYR A 21 26.91 -5.15 -4.41
C TYR A 21 28.25 -5.67 -4.93
N VAL A 22 28.84 -6.64 -4.23
CA VAL A 22 29.88 -7.48 -4.82
C VAL A 22 29.20 -8.40 -5.84
N VAL A 23 29.29 -8.01 -7.11
CA VAL A 23 28.91 -8.83 -8.25
C VAL A 23 30.07 -9.78 -8.52
N ASP A 24 30.01 -10.99 -7.93
CA ASP A 24 30.94 -12.06 -8.29
C ASP A 24 30.59 -12.57 -9.70
N LEU A 25 31.26 -11.99 -10.69
CA LEU A 25 31.35 -12.52 -12.06
C LEU A 25 32.43 -13.62 -12.09
N ASP A 26 32.03 -14.84 -11.77
CA ASP A 26 32.77 -16.05 -12.12
C ASP A 26 32.60 -16.30 -13.64
N HIS A 27 33.63 -15.95 -14.40
CA HIS A 27 33.88 -16.55 -15.71
C HIS A 27 34.95 -17.61 -15.55
N GLY A 28 34.54 -18.85 -15.84
CA GLY A 28 35.45 -19.99 -15.91
C GLY A 28 36.51 -19.84 -17.00
N SER A 29 37.70 -20.31 -16.67
CA SER A 29 38.72 -20.73 -17.63
C SER A 29 39.50 -21.90 -17.03
N GLU A 30 39.50 -23.02 -17.74
CA GLU A 30 40.24 -24.23 -17.44
C GLU A 30 41.75 -24.07 -17.75
N ALA A 31 42.55 -24.61 -16.82
CA ALA A 31 43.74 -25.47 -16.97
C ALA A 31 45.09 -24.99 -17.58
N GLU A 32 46.13 -25.64 -17.01
CA GLU A 32 47.57 -25.76 -17.36
C GLU A 32 48.51 -24.62 -16.91
N ALA A 33 49.68 -24.80 -16.26
CA ALA A 33 50.45 -25.93 -15.73
C ALA A 33 51.64 -25.41 -14.85
N ASP A 34 52.26 -26.34 -14.09
CA ASP A 34 53.70 -26.45 -13.72
C ASP A 34 54.23 -26.14 -12.27
N VAL A 35 54.48 -27.24 -11.53
CA VAL A 35 55.61 -27.72 -10.65
C VAL A 35 56.51 -26.70 -9.87
N THR A 36 56.71 -26.79 -8.53
CA THR A 36 57.73 -27.52 -7.70
C THR A 36 57.65 -26.89 -6.28
N ASP A 37 57.50 -27.57 -5.13
CA ASP A 37 58.35 -28.48 -4.31
C ASP A 37 58.80 -27.81 -2.96
N GLU A 38 58.73 -28.59 -1.87
CA GLU A 38 59.27 -28.41 -0.49
C GLU A 38 58.87 -27.15 0.35
N THR A 39 58.63 -27.11 1.68
CA THR A 39 58.90 -27.97 2.86
C THR A 39 58.10 -27.47 4.10
N ALA A 40 57.85 -28.37 5.06
CA ALA A 40 57.84 -28.20 6.53
C ALA A 40 56.83 -27.26 7.28
N ALA A 41 55.93 -27.94 8.03
CA ALA A 41 55.80 -27.88 9.51
C ALA A 41 54.91 -26.82 10.23
N ILE A 42 53.99 -27.38 11.04
CA ILE A 42 53.51 -26.96 12.38
C ILE A 42 52.17 -26.17 12.53
N ALA A 43 51.19 -26.94 13.03
CA ALA A 43 50.26 -26.67 14.13
C ALA A 43 48.98 -25.80 14.00
N THR A 44 47.93 -26.41 14.58
CA THR A 44 46.77 -25.82 15.26
C THR A 44 45.52 -25.55 14.40
N VAL A 45 44.76 -26.62 14.15
CA VAL A 45 43.37 -26.55 13.70
C VAL A 45 42.48 -27.10 14.81
N ASN A 46 41.62 -26.24 15.38
CA ASN A 46 40.17 -26.49 15.62
C ASN A 46 39.60 -25.70 16.80
N THR A 47 39.18 -24.45 16.57
CA THR A 47 38.11 -23.81 17.39
C THR A 47 37.23 -22.80 16.62
N SER A 48 37.50 -22.50 15.34
CA SER A 48 36.88 -21.37 14.63
C SER A 48 35.66 -21.71 13.75
N THR A 49 35.36 -22.99 13.52
CA THR A 49 34.31 -23.40 12.55
C THR A 49 32.89 -23.40 13.12
N ASP A 50 32.72 -23.65 14.42
CA ASP A 50 31.38 -23.71 15.05
C ASP A 50 30.77 -22.35 15.34
N ALA A 51 31.59 -21.34 15.68
CA ALA A 51 31.11 -19.98 15.94
C ALA A 51 30.58 -19.30 14.67
N LYS A 52 31.22 -19.54 13.51
CA LYS A 52 30.78 -19.03 12.20
C LYS A 52 29.49 -19.71 11.74
N ARG A 53 29.39 -21.03 11.91
CA ARG A 53 28.17 -21.82 11.63
C ARG A 53 26.97 -21.43 12.51
N LYS A 54 27.18 -21.09 13.79
CA LYS A 54 26.11 -20.58 14.68
C LYS A 54 25.65 -19.17 14.32
N ARG A 55 26.57 -18.26 13.93
CA ARG A 55 26.20 -16.90 13.46
C ARG A 55 25.40 -16.93 12.15
N ASP A 56 25.75 -17.79 11.21
CA ASP A 56 25.02 -17.93 9.94
C ASP A 56 23.64 -18.58 10.11
N LYS A 57 23.50 -19.56 11.03
CA LYS A 57 22.20 -20.11 11.41
C LYS A 57 21.30 -19.07 12.08
N ASN A 58 21.82 -18.27 13.01
CA ASN A 58 21.05 -17.20 13.66
C ASN A 58 20.63 -16.09 12.68
N LYS A 59 21.47 -15.73 11.70
CA LYS A 59 21.09 -14.78 10.63
C LYS A 59 19.99 -15.35 9.71
N LYS A 60 20.05 -16.64 9.35
CA LYS A 60 19.00 -17.30 8.55
C LYS A 60 17.67 -17.40 9.32
N ASP A 61 17.72 -17.71 10.61
CA ASP A 61 16.54 -17.82 11.46
C ASP A 61 15.85 -16.46 11.70
N SER A 62 16.65 -15.39 11.84
CA SER A 62 16.15 -14.01 11.90
C SER A 62 15.50 -13.54 10.58
N LYS A 63 16.13 -13.84 9.43
CA LYS A 63 15.57 -13.55 8.10
C LYS A 63 14.25 -14.28 7.85
N LEU A 64 14.16 -15.56 8.24
CA LEU A 64 12.93 -16.34 8.12
C LEU A 64 11.81 -15.76 8.98
N LYS A 65 12.09 -15.39 10.23
CA LYS A 65 11.12 -14.72 11.12
C LYS A 65 10.64 -13.39 10.55
N LYS A 66 11.53 -12.58 9.97
CA LYS A 66 11.15 -11.31 9.31
C LYS A 66 10.23 -11.56 8.11
N LYS A 67 10.53 -12.58 7.30
CA LYS A 67 9.70 -12.97 6.15
C LYS A 67 8.30 -13.42 6.57
N LEU A 68 8.21 -14.29 7.58
CA LEU A 68 6.93 -14.77 8.12
C LEU A 68 6.06 -13.62 8.65
N ARG A 69 6.65 -12.71 9.44
CA ARG A 69 5.93 -11.52 9.93
C ARG A 69 5.40 -10.64 8.79
N MET A 70 6.20 -10.43 7.76
CA MET A 70 5.81 -9.64 6.58
C MET A 70 4.68 -10.33 5.79
N GLU A 71 4.72 -11.65 5.69
CA GLU A 71 3.67 -12.44 5.02
C GLU A 71 2.35 -12.37 5.79
N GLU A 72 2.39 -12.54 7.11
CA GLU A 72 1.22 -12.34 7.99
C GLU A 72 0.62 -10.93 7.87
N GLU A 73 1.45 -9.90 7.72
CA GLU A 73 0.98 -8.52 7.50
C GLU A 73 0.33 -8.35 6.12
N CYS A 74 0.89 -8.97 5.08
CA CYS A 74 0.30 -8.97 3.74
C CYS A 74 -1.07 -9.64 3.75
N ASP A 75 -1.21 -10.77 4.43
CA ASP A 75 -2.45 -11.51 4.52
C ASP A 75 -3.53 -10.73 5.27
N LYS A 76 -3.16 -10.08 6.38
CA LYS A 76 -4.06 -9.18 7.11
C LYS A 76 -4.59 -8.05 6.22
N LYS A 77 -3.71 -7.43 5.41
CA LYS A 77 -4.11 -6.36 4.48
C LYS A 77 -5.08 -6.88 3.41
N ARG A 78 -4.80 -8.04 2.82
CA ARG A 78 -5.69 -8.65 1.80
C ARG A 78 -7.05 -9.06 2.37
N GLN A 79 -7.09 -9.43 3.64
CA GLN A 79 -8.32 -9.84 4.33
C GLN A 79 -9.12 -8.67 4.91
N LEU A 80 -8.64 -7.43 4.77
CA LEU A 80 -9.30 -6.24 5.32
C LEU A 80 -10.79 -6.15 4.92
N ALA A 81 -11.11 -6.47 3.67
CA ALA A 81 -12.47 -6.42 3.13
C ALA A 81 -13.43 -7.48 3.70
N LEU A 82 -12.91 -8.49 4.42
CA LEU A 82 -13.70 -9.56 5.05
C LEU A 82 -14.04 -9.26 6.52
N LEU A 83 -13.39 -8.23 7.09
CA LEU A 83 -13.61 -7.86 8.48
C LEU A 83 -14.96 -7.13 8.68
N PRO A 84 -15.52 -7.12 9.89
CA PRO A 84 -16.68 -6.30 10.23
C PRO A 84 -16.40 -4.79 10.08
N SER A 85 -17.43 -4.01 9.74
CA SER A 85 -17.33 -2.54 9.56
C SER A 85 -16.66 -1.81 10.72
N ASP A 86 -16.94 -2.17 11.98
CA ASP A 86 -16.32 -1.53 13.15
C ASP A 86 -14.81 -1.77 13.21
N ILE A 87 -14.37 -2.99 12.90
CA ILE A 87 -12.95 -3.36 12.87
C ILE A 87 -12.23 -2.66 11.71
N ILE A 88 -12.89 -2.49 10.57
CA ILE A 88 -12.35 -1.72 9.45
C ILE A 88 -12.19 -0.25 9.86
N ALA A 89 -13.20 0.35 10.51
CA ALA A 89 -13.12 1.74 10.97
C ALA A 89 -11.94 1.95 11.94
N ASP A 90 -11.77 1.06 12.92
CA ASP A 90 -10.64 1.09 13.85
C ASP A 90 -9.29 0.95 13.15
N TYR A 91 -9.21 0.03 12.16
CA TYR A 91 -8.01 -0.16 11.35
C TYR A 91 -7.63 1.13 10.60
N LEU A 92 -8.62 1.78 9.95
CA LEU A 92 -8.40 3.04 9.25
C LEU A 92 -7.99 4.16 10.21
N ALA A 93 -8.66 4.31 11.36
CA ALA A 93 -8.33 5.33 12.34
C ALA A 93 -6.90 5.16 12.88
N LYS A 94 -6.48 3.91 13.13
CA LYS A 94 -5.09 3.60 13.49
C LYS A 94 -4.12 4.01 12.39
N ARG A 95 -4.47 3.74 11.13
CA ARG A 95 -3.63 4.11 9.99
C ARG A 95 -3.50 5.62 9.82
N VAL A 96 -4.60 6.36 9.94
CA VAL A 96 -4.64 7.83 9.92
C VAL A 96 -3.69 8.40 10.98
N LYS A 97 -3.78 7.93 12.23
CA LYS A 97 -2.86 8.36 13.32
C LYS A 97 -1.38 8.06 13.04
N GLN A 98 -1.09 6.98 12.31
CA GLN A 98 0.29 6.62 11.98
C GLN A 98 0.89 7.50 10.88
N VAL A 99 0.08 7.90 9.92
CA VAL A 99 0.48 8.76 8.79
C VAL A 99 0.56 10.22 9.22
N HIS A 100 -0.41 10.68 10.01
CA HIS A 100 -0.56 12.08 10.43
C HIS A 100 -0.28 12.22 11.93
N LYS A 101 1.00 12.20 12.33
CA LYS A 101 1.40 12.25 13.74
C LYS A 101 1.36 13.66 14.33
N GLU A 102 1.46 14.64 13.46
CA GLU A 102 1.50 16.07 13.71
C GLU A 102 0.12 16.70 13.87
N LEU A 103 -0.94 16.03 13.41
CA LEU A 103 -2.30 16.55 13.50
C LEU A 103 -2.85 16.47 14.92
N SER A 104 -3.61 17.49 15.29
CA SER A 104 -4.35 17.53 16.54
C SER A 104 -5.46 16.47 16.58
N THR A 105 -5.94 16.17 17.80
CA THR A 105 -7.07 15.25 17.99
C THR A 105 -8.31 15.68 17.20
N ILE A 106 -8.52 16.99 17.05
CA ILE A 106 -9.69 17.53 16.33
C ILE A 106 -9.55 17.26 14.83
N GLU A 107 -8.40 17.57 14.23
CA GLU A 107 -8.13 17.34 12.82
C GLU A 107 -8.15 15.84 12.46
N LEU A 108 -7.65 14.99 13.37
CA LEU A 108 -7.71 13.54 13.20
C LEU A 108 -9.15 13.01 13.13
N ASN A 109 -10.06 13.57 13.94
CA ASN A 109 -11.47 13.16 13.94
C ASN A 109 -12.16 13.49 12.61
N GLU A 110 -11.74 14.55 11.91
CA GLU A 110 -12.29 14.89 10.59
C GLU A 110 -11.92 13.85 9.54
N LEU A 111 -10.73 13.26 9.64
CA LEU A 111 -10.24 12.20 8.75
C LEU A 111 -10.84 10.82 9.03
N TYR A 112 -11.44 10.62 10.20
CA TYR A 112 -12.04 9.33 10.54
C TYR A 112 -13.32 9.07 9.76
N ILE A 113 -13.50 7.79 9.45
CA ILE A 113 -14.67 7.27 8.77
C ILE A 113 -15.47 6.46 9.79
N PRO A 114 -16.70 6.87 10.12
CA PRO A 114 -17.54 6.12 11.04
C PRO A 114 -17.92 4.77 10.43
N SER A 115 -18.06 3.75 11.27
CA SER A 115 -18.44 2.40 10.82
C SER A 115 -19.83 2.37 10.17
N SER A 116 -20.72 3.31 10.51
CA SER A 116 -22.04 3.48 9.88
C SER A 116 -21.98 3.80 8.38
N GLN A 117 -20.88 4.40 7.90
CA GLN A 117 -20.66 4.68 6.48
C GLN A 117 -19.96 3.53 5.74
N ILE A 118 -19.48 2.50 6.46
CA ILE A 118 -18.81 1.34 5.88
C ILE A 118 -19.82 0.21 5.68
N VAL A 119 -20.05 -0.18 4.43
CA VAL A 119 -20.96 -1.30 4.12
C VAL A 119 -20.23 -2.62 4.26
N GLN A 120 -20.84 -3.54 4.99
CA GLN A 120 -20.34 -4.91 5.14
C GLN A 120 -20.44 -5.67 3.82
N THR A 121 -19.31 -6.23 3.35
CA THR A 121 -19.25 -7.00 2.09
C THR A 121 -18.64 -8.39 2.27
N SER A 122 -18.44 -8.85 3.50
CA SER A 122 -17.82 -10.14 3.82
C SER A 122 -18.54 -11.36 3.25
N ASP A 123 -19.81 -11.23 2.89
CA ASP A 123 -20.60 -12.24 2.19
C ASP A 123 -20.20 -12.41 0.70
N PHE A 124 -19.37 -11.53 0.15
CA PHE A 124 -18.75 -11.68 -1.17
C PHE A 124 -17.37 -12.32 -1.07
N ILE A 125 -17.30 -13.58 -1.50
CA ILE A 125 -16.08 -14.40 -1.37
C ILE A 125 -15.14 -14.26 -2.57
N ASP A 126 -15.67 -14.27 -3.80
CA ASP A 126 -14.86 -14.28 -5.03
C ASP A 126 -14.37 -12.87 -5.43
N ARG A 127 -13.27 -12.43 -4.81
CA ARG A 127 -12.70 -11.08 -4.98
C ARG A 127 -11.62 -10.98 -6.06
N GLU A 128 -11.68 -11.83 -7.09
CA GLU A 128 -10.81 -11.68 -8.25
C GLU A 128 -11.28 -10.53 -9.17
N LEU A 129 -10.38 -9.91 -9.95
CA LEU A 129 -10.77 -8.83 -10.88
C LEU A 129 -11.93 -9.20 -11.82
N LYS A 130 -12.00 -10.47 -12.26
CA LYS A 130 -13.06 -10.98 -13.14
C LYS A 130 -14.46 -10.90 -12.51
N SER A 131 -14.53 -10.86 -11.19
CA SER A 131 -15.76 -10.87 -10.40
C SER A 131 -16.16 -9.47 -9.91
N LEU A 132 -15.32 -8.46 -10.15
CA LEU A 132 -15.61 -7.07 -9.81
C LEU A 132 -16.90 -6.55 -10.47
N PRO A 133 -17.22 -6.84 -11.75
CA PRO A 133 -18.52 -6.43 -12.30
C PRO A 133 -19.72 -6.98 -11.51
N LYS A 134 -19.63 -8.24 -11.03
CA LYS A 134 -20.68 -8.86 -10.21
C LYS A 134 -20.77 -8.20 -8.83
N PHE A 135 -19.62 -7.88 -8.24
CA PHE A 135 -19.55 -7.15 -6.98
C PHE A 135 -20.21 -5.78 -7.08
N LEU A 136 -19.84 -4.99 -8.10
CA LEU A 136 -20.42 -3.67 -8.32
C LEU A 136 -21.94 -3.78 -8.45
N LYS A 137 -22.44 -4.72 -9.26
CA LYS A 137 -23.90 -4.93 -9.41
C LYS A 137 -24.62 -5.28 -8.10
N LYS A 138 -23.95 -5.97 -7.16
CA LYS A 138 -24.54 -6.42 -5.90
C LYS A 138 -24.55 -5.31 -4.84
N TYR A 139 -23.43 -4.59 -4.67
CA TYR A 139 -23.25 -3.65 -3.56
C TYR A 139 -23.41 -2.19 -3.94
N THR A 140 -23.25 -1.87 -5.23
CA THR A 140 -23.55 -0.52 -5.74
C THR A 140 -24.97 -0.54 -6.28
N SER A 141 -25.85 0.20 -5.62
CA SER A 141 -27.23 0.36 -6.07
C SER A 141 -27.28 1.54 -7.03
N PRO A 142 -27.80 1.38 -8.27
CA PRO A 142 -28.03 2.49 -9.19
C PRO A 142 -29.30 3.28 -8.79
N LYS A 143 -29.51 3.51 -7.49
CA LYS A 143 -30.74 4.13 -6.99
C LYS A 143 -30.75 5.65 -7.19
N GLY A 144 -29.61 6.27 -7.49
CA GLY A 144 -29.52 7.68 -7.82
C GLY A 144 -28.66 7.99 -9.05
N GLU A 145 -28.53 9.28 -9.33
CA GLU A 145 -27.76 9.81 -10.45
C GLU A 145 -26.26 9.85 -10.19
N GLY A 146 -25.83 9.62 -8.94
CA GLY A 146 -24.45 9.78 -8.50
C GLY A 146 -23.48 8.78 -9.13
N SER A 147 -22.22 9.19 -9.17
CA SER A 147 -21.13 8.38 -9.69
C SER A 147 -20.52 7.52 -8.59
N ILE A 148 -19.97 6.37 -8.98
CA ILE A 148 -19.14 5.52 -8.13
C ILE A 148 -17.69 5.90 -8.38
N ILE A 149 -16.87 6.00 -7.32
CA ILE A 149 -15.42 6.11 -7.46
C ILE A 149 -14.73 4.85 -6.95
N ILE A 150 -13.84 4.27 -7.75
CA ILE A 150 -13.00 3.15 -7.35
C ILE A 150 -11.59 3.68 -7.08
N LEU A 151 -11.13 3.53 -5.84
CA LEU A 151 -9.78 3.88 -5.41
C LEU A 151 -8.87 2.67 -5.51
N SER A 152 -7.80 2.79 -6.30
CA SER A 152 -6.75 1.79 -6.45
C SER A 152 -5.39 2.37 -6.11
N SER A 153 -4.45 1.50 -5.70
CA SER A 153 -3.14 1.92 -5.17
C SER A 153 -2.17 2.51 -6.21
N SER A 154 -2.43 2.36 -7.52
CA SER A 154 -1.55 2.89 -8.57
C SER A 154 -2.27 3.08 -9.90
N ALA A 155 -1.70 3.89 -10.79
CA ALA A 155 -2.22 4.09 -12.15
C ALA A 155 -2.24 2.80 -12.98
N LEU A 156 -1.27 1.89 -12.77
CA LEU A 156 -1.26 0.57 -13.40
C LEU A 156 -2.45 -0.25 -12.93
N ARG A 157 -2.69 -0.29 -11.62
CA ARG A 157 -3.81 -1.00 -11.04
C ARG A 157 -5.16 -0.42 -11.49
N VAL A 158 -5.28 0.91 -11.56
CA VAL A 158 -6.45 1.58 -12.17
C VAL A 158 -6.71 1.08 -13.60
N CYS A 159 -5.66 0.89 -14.41
CA CYS A 159 -5.83 0.35 -15.76
C CYS A 159 -6.31 -1.10 -15.76
N ASP A 160 -5.83 -1.94 -14.85
CA ASP A 160 -6.28 -3.34 -14.73
C ASP A 160 -7.75 -3.42 -14.31
N VAL A 161 -8.14 -2.65 -13.30
CA VAL A 161 -9.53 -2.54 -12.84
C VAL A 161 -10.43 -2.02 -13.96
N TYR A 162 -10.00 -0.99 -14.69
CA TYR A 162 -10.74 -0.46 -15.85
C TYR A 162 -10.95 -1.54 -16.92
N ARG A 163 -9.91 -2.31 -17.26
CA ARG A 163 -10.05 -3.41 -18.25
C ARG A 163 -11.07 -4.46 -17.80
N ALA A 164 -11.16 -4.74 -16.51
CA ALA A 164 -12.08 -5.72 -15.95
C ALA A 164 -13.56 -5.27 -16.00
N ILE A 165 -13.84 -3.96 -15.94
CA ILE A 165 -15.21 -3.45 -15.82
C ILE A 165 -15.73 -2.70 -17.04
N ARG A 166 -14.87 -2.21 -17.94
CA ARG A 166 -15.25 -1.32 -19.07
C ARG A 166 -16.28 -1.90 -20.04
N SER A 167 -16.41 -3.22 -20.11
CA SER A 167 -17.41 -3.90 -20.94
C SER A 167 -18.77 -4.01 -20.25
N SER A 168 -18.81 -3.84 -18.93
CA SER A 168 -20.01 -4.04 -18.09
C SER A 168 -20.62 -2.72 -17.62
N VAL A 169 -19.81 -1.68 -17.43
CA VAL A 169 -20.27 -0.37 -16.93
C VAL A 169 -19.47 0.77 -17.57
N SER A 170 -20.18 1.87 -17.90
CA SER A 170 -19.56 3.11 -18.39
C SER A 170 -18.60 3.65 -17.34
N SER A 171 -17.31 3.66 -17.69
CA SER A 171 -16.22 3.91 -16.76
C SER A 171 -15.13 4.76 -17.40
N VAL A 172 -14.43 5.56 -16.58
CA VAL A 172 -13.31 6.39 -17.01
C VAL A 172 -12.16 6.25 -16.02
N LYS A 173 -10.95 6.07 -16.56
CA LYS A 173 -9.71 6.06 -15.78
C LYS A 173 -9.13 7.47 -15.67
N LEU A 174 -8.92 7.92 -14.44
CA LEU A 174 -8.37 9.22 -14.10
C LEU A 174 -7.00 8.98 -13.47
N ILE A 175 -5.94 9.17 -14.25
CA ILE A 175 -4.57 8.89 -13.84
C ILE A 175 -3.67 10.09 -14.14
N SER A 176 -2.54 10.18 -13.45
CA SER A 176 -1.59 11.30 -13.56
C SER A 176 -1.00 11.51 -14.96
N LYS A 177 -1.12 10.54 -15.87
CA LYS A 177 -0.69 10.67 -17.27
C LYS A 177 -1.56 11.65 -18.08
N ASN A 178 -2.81 11.85 -17.68
CA ASN A 178 -3.71 12.78 -18.34
C ASN A 178 -3.61 14.17 -17.68
N SER A 179 -3.74 15.24 -18.48
CA SER A 179 -3.96 16.57 -17.90
C SER A 179 -5.30 16.62 -17.18
N LEU A 180 -5.40 17.49 -16.17
CA LEU A 180 -6.65 17.70 -15.44
C LEU A 180 -7.76 18.21 -16.37
N GLN A 181 -7.42 19.09 -17.33
CA GLN A 181 -8.36 19.56 -18.34
C GLN A 181 -8.89 18.44 -19.23
N HIS A 182 -8.01 17.52 -19.68
CA HIS A 182 -8.45 16.36 -20.47
C HIS A 182 -9.41 15.48 -19.67
N ASP A 183 -9.14 15.24 -18.38
CA ASP A 183 -10.03 14.47 -17.51
C ASP A 183 -11.40 15.17 -17.36
N LYS A 184 -11.42 16.50 -17.19
CA LYS A 184 -12.64 17.31 -17.14
C LYS A 184 -13.46 17.19 -18.42
N ASP A 185 -12.82 17.38 -19.58
CA ASP A 185 -13.48 17.28 -20.88
C ASP A 185 -14.04 15.87 -21.12
N LEU A 186 -13.30 14.84 -20.71
CA LEU A 186 -13.72 13.45 -20.85
C LEU A 186 -14.91 13.10 -19.95
N ILE A 187 -14.91 13.54 -18.68
CA ILE A 187 -16.02 13.35 -17.75
C ILE A 187 -17.28 14.03 -18.27
N ASN A 188 -17.16 15.29 -18.72
CA ASN A 188 -18.29 16.07 -19.27
C ASN A 188 -18.81 15.49 -20.58
N LYS A 189 -17.96 14.86 -21.39
CA LYS A 189 -18.39 14.24 -22.66
C LYS A 189 -19.06 12.88 -22.46
N VAL A 190 -18.54 12.06 -21.55
CA VAL A 190 -18.93 10.64 -21.41
C VAL A 190 -20.01 10.43 -20.35
N HIS A 191 -20.10 11.32 -19.36
CA HIS A 191 -20.95 11.18 -18.17
C HIS A 191 -20.85 9.77 -17.55
N PRO A 192 -19.64 9.33 -17.17
CA PRO A 192 -19.44 7.97 -16.71
C PRO A 192 -20.10 7.69 -15.37
N LYS A 193 -20.54 6.43 -15.21
CA LYS A 193 -21.08 5.95 -13.93
C LYS A 193 -19.98 5.57 -12.95
N VAL A 194 -18.82 5.15 -13.44
CA VAL A 194 -17.67 4.76 -12.61
C VAL A 194 -16.44 5.59 -12.95
N LEU A 195 -15.88 6.25 -11.94
CA LEU A 195 -14.58 6.93 -12.00
C LEU A 195 -13.54 6.03 -11.34
N LEU A 196 -12.42 5.75 -12.00
CA LEU A 196 -11.32 5.00 -11.40
C LEU A 196 -10.12 5.91 -11.21
N SER A 197 -9.58 5.96 -10.00
CA SER A 197 -8.53 6.92 -9.64
C SER A 197 -7.60 6.37 -8.55
N THR A 198 -6.49 7.05 -8.35
CA THR A 198 -5.64 6.87 -7.16
C THR A 198 -6.02 7.90 -6.09
N PRO A 199 -5.66 7.69 -4.80
CA PRO A 199 -5.98 8.66 -3.74
C PRO A 199 -5.50 10.09 -4.06
N LEU A 200 -4.20 10.28 -4.34
CA LEU A 200 -3.66 11.58 -4.72
C LEU A 200 -4.35 12.20 -5.95
N ARG A 201 -4.68 11.40 -6.97
CA ARG A 201 -5.36 11.94 -8.15
C ARG A 201 -6.78 12.39 -7.82
N THR A 202 -7.46 11.67 -6.92
CA THR A 202 -8.80 12.01 -6.45
C THR A 202 -8.82 13.35 -5.72
N VAL A 203 -7.87 13.58 -4.81
CA VAL A 203 -7.71 14.87 -4.11
C VAL A 203 -7.60 16.02 -5.12
N LYS A 204 -6.67 15.91 -6.08
CA LYS A 204 -6.49 16.93 -7.13
C LYS A 204 -7.74 17.18 -7.97
N LEU A 205 -8.50 16.13 -8.29
CA LEU A 205 -9.73 16.27 -9.08
C LEU A 205 -10.86 16.95 -8.29
N ILE A 206 -10.89 16.78 -6.97
CA ILE A 206 -11.86 17.44 -6.09
C ILE A 206 -11.47 18.90 -5.86
N ASP A 207 -10.21 19.18 -5.55
CA ASP A 207 -9.69 20.53 -5.32
C ASP A 207 -9.93 21.43 -6.55
N GLU A 208 -9.74 20.89 -7.76
CA GLU A 208 -9.97 21.57 -9.04
C GLU A 208 -11.44 21.56 -9.49
N GLN A 209 -12.35 21.06 -8.65
CA GLN A 209 -13.79 20.99 -8.91
C GLN A 209 -14.15 20.28 -10.23
N ILE A 210 -13.35 19.27 -10.62
CA ILE A 210 -13.53 18.53 -11.88
C ILE A 210 -14.60 17.46 -11.73
N ILE A 211 -14.63 16.79 -10.58
CA ILE A 211 -15.72 15.88 -10.26
C ILE A 211 -16.89 16.76 -9.86
N SER A 212 -17.90 16.92 -10.72
CA SER A 212 -19.08 17.76 -10.45
C SER A 212 -20.27 16.96 -9.90
N ASN A 213 -20.32 15.66 -10.21
CA ASN A 213 -21.41 14.77 -9.79
C ASN A 213 -21.33 14.43 -8.30
N SER A 214 -22.49 14.17 -7.70
CA SER A 214 -22.56 13.53 -6.38
C SER A 214 -21.87 12.17 -6.41
N ILE A 215 -21.07 11.88 -5.40
CA ILE A 215 -20.46 10.55 -5.22
C ILE A 215 -21.32 9.79 -4.21
N GLU A 216 -21.94 8.71 -4.67
CA GLU A 216 -22.81 7.87 -3.82
C GLU A 216 -22.02 6.78 -3.11
N THR A 217 -21.01 6.24 -3.78
CA THR A 217 -20.26 5.08 -3.27
C THR A 217 -18.80 5.15 -3.67
N VAL A 218 -17.94 4.91 -2.69
CA VAL A 218 -16.51 4.77 -2.83
C VAL A 218 -16.17 3.30 -2.67
N VAL A 219 -15.59 2.70 -3.71
CA VAL A 219 -15.09 1.32 -3.71
C VAL A 219 -13.59 1.37 -3.46
N ILE A 220 -13.12 0.66 -2.43
CA ILE A 220 -11.71 0.58 -2.07
C ILE A 220 -11.18 -0.76 -2.58
N ASP A 221 -10.33 -0.74 -3.61
CA ASP A 221 -9.67 -1.93 -4.15
C ASP A 221 -8.64 -2.47 -3.16
N SER A 222 -9.09 -3.40 -2.31
CA SER A 222 -8.36 -3.99 -1.19
C SER A 222 -7.72 -5.34 -1.53
N THR A 223 -7.98 -5.83 -2.74
CA THR A 223 -7.47 -7.12 -3.23
C THR A 223 -5.99 -7.08 -3.65
N PHE A 224 -5.44 -5.88 -3.84
CA PHE A 224 -4.12 -5.68 -4.46
C PHE A 224 -3.09 -5.11 -3.49
N LEU A 225 -1.90 -5.72 -3.50
CA LEU A 225 -0.69 -5.20 -2.88
C LEU A 225 0.34 -4.93 -3.97
N ASP A 226 0.99 -3.76 -3.92
CA ASP A 226 2.04 -3.43 -4.89
C ASP A 226 3.33 -4.25 -4.65
N VAL A 227 4.34 -4.02 -5.49
CA VAL A 227 5.65 -4.68 -5.37
C VAL A 227 6.36 -4.42 -4.03
N LYS A 228 6.01 -3.32 -3.36
CA LYS A 228 6.47 -2.93 -2.02
C LYS A 228 5.52 -3.40 -0.92
N LYS A 229 4.54 -4.26 -1.25
CA LYS A 229 3.52 -4.79 -0.33
C LYS A 229 2.64 -3.71 0.31
N ARG A 230 2.50 -2.57 -0.38
CA ARG A 230 1.61 -1.48 0.04
C ARG A 230 0.20 -1.73 -0.48
N HIS A 231 -0.75 -1.52 0.42
CA HIS A 231 -2.18 -1.53 0.18
C HIS A 231 -2.66 -0.13 -0.19
N VAL A 232 -3.83 0.03 -0.80
CA VAL A 232 -4.36 1.36 -1.16
C VAL A 232 -4.54 2.28 0.06
N VAL A 233 -4.91 1.69 1.21
CA VAL A 233 -5.02 2.40 2.50
C VAL A 233 -3.68 2.84 3.09
N ASP A 234 -2.57 2.37 2.53
CA ASP A 234 -1.23 2.78 2.96
C ASP A 234 -0.78 4.09 2.29
N ASP A 235 -1.48 4.53 1.23
CA ASP A 235 -1.20 5.79 0.53
C ASP A 235 -1.41 6.99 1.48
N GLU A 236 -0.46 7.92 1.48
CA GLU A 236 -0.49 9.09 2.37
C GLU A 236 -1.68 10.02 2.11
N HIS A 237 -2.21 10.03 0.88
CA HIS A 237 -3.38 10.82 0.49
C HIS A 237 -4.69 10.03 0.64
N PHE A 238 -4.65 8.77 1.12
CA PHE A 238 -5.85 7.95 1.29
C PHE A 238 -6.84 8.63 2.23
N ALA A 239 -6.41 8.99 3.44
CA ALA A 239 -7.27 9.61 4.45
C ALA A 239 -7.90 10.91 3.94
N GLU A 240 -7.08 11.78 3.34
CA GLU A 240 -7.51 13.03 2.72
C GLU A 240 -8.56 12.80 1.65
N SER A 241 -8.32 11.87 0.72
CA SER A 241 -9.28 11.57 -0.35
C SER A 241 -10.61 11.07 0.18
N MET A 242 -10.59 10.28 1.26
CA MET A 242 -11.81 9.74 1.87
C MET A 242 -12.60 10.83 2.62
N ARG A 243 -11.91 11.73 3.33
CA ARG A 243 -12.54 12.90 3.95
C ARG A 243 -13.22 13.77 2.90
N GLN A 244 -12.50 14.16 1.85
CA GLN A 244 -13.07 14.99 0.79
C GLN A 244 -14.27 14.32 0.10
N LEU A 245 -14.22 13.00 -0.15
CA LEU A 245 -15.35 12.26 -0.71
C LEU A 245 -16.55 12.17 0.25
N LYS A 246 -16.29 12.02 1.56
CA LYS A 246 -17.31 12.05 2.62
C LYS A 246 -18.02 13.41 2.66
N ASP A 247 -17.26 14.49 2.63
CA ASP A 247 -17.81 15.85 2.79
C ASP A 247 -18.68 16.29 1.62
N ARG A 248 -18.56 15.63 0.46
CA ARG A 248 -19.37 15.94 -0.73
C ARG A 248 -20.73 15.26 -0.76
N SER A 249 -20.95 14.23 0.05
CA SER A 249 -22.25 13.56 0.14
C SER A 249 -22.44 12.97 1.53
N VAL A 250 -23.45 13.46 2.25
CA VAL A 250 -23.79 13.00 3.61
C VAL A 250 -24.06 11.49 3.65
N ASP A 251 -24.61 10.94 2.56
CA ASP A 251 -24.95 9.52 2.41
C ASP A 251 -23.87 8.71 1.66
N CYS A 252 -22.66 9.24 1.51
CA CYS A 252 -21.55 8.55 0.85
C CYS A 252 -21.22 7.24 1.60
N LYS A 253 -21.23 6.12 0.86
CA LYS A 253 -20.93 4.78 1.39
C LYS A 253 -19.55 4.32 0.97
N PHE A 254 -18.80 3.74 1.90
CA PHE A 254 -17.49 3.14 1.66
C PHE A 254 -17.60 1.63 1.64
N ILE A 255 -17.15 1.00 0.55
CA ILE A 255 -17.21 -0.45 0.38
C ILE A 255 -15.84 -1.01 0.00
N PHE A 256 -15.39 -2.02 0.72
CA PHE A 256 -14.10 -2.65 0.49
C PHE A 256 -14.29 -3.83 -0.48
N TYR A 257 -13.57 -3.78 -1.61
CA TYR A 257 -13.51 -4.83 -2.62
C TYR A 257 -12.27 -5.70 -2.42
#